data_AF-A0A4Q1EPX6-F1
#
_entry.id   AF-A0A4Q1EPX6-F1
#
_cell.length_a   1.000
_cell.length_b   1.000
_cell.length_c   1.000
_cell.angle_alpha   90.00
_cell.angle_beta   90.00
_cell.angle_gamma   90.00
#
_symmetry.space_group_name_H-M   'P 1'
#
loop_
_entity.id
_entity.type
_entity.pdbx_description
1 polymer ?
#
loop_
_entity_poly.entity_id
_entity_poly.type
_entity_poly.pdbx_seq_one_letter_code
_entity_poly.pdbx_strand_id
1 'polypeptide(L)'
;MIITKLQVIDWYDDIITSIVSFENNIYIFNCIHKNFIDGLKTYYCVKIDDESFKQIGNIIEKKSLTKIDWNVINMIFKKNNKNNNVFLLNIDSLFVGLDIVFSKAGSSDIISIEFPFDISNLY
;
A
#
# COMPACT_ATOMS: atom_id res chain seq x y z
N MET A 1 -10.01 12.93 -4.29
CA MET A 1 -8.63 12.89 -4.86
C MET A 1 -8.61 11.84 -5.96
N ILE A 2 -8.14 12.16 -7.17
CA ILE A 2 -8.17 11.23 -8.30
C ILE A 2 -6.88 10.42 -8.38
N ILE A 3 -6.99 9.10 -8.52
CA ILE A 3 -5.84 8.22 -8.76
C ILE A 3 -5.25 8.51 -10.14
N THR A 4 -4.01 8.96 -10.19
CA THR A 4 -3.29 9.23 -11.45
C THR A 4 -2.34 8.09 -11.83
N LYS A 5 -1.89 7.31 -10.85
CA LYS A 5 -1.03 6.13 -11.06
C LYS A 5 -1.37 5.05 -10.03
N LEU A 6 -1.42 3.80 -10.49
CA LEU A 6 -1.58 2.61 -9.67
C LEU A 6 -0.58 1.55 -10.14
N GLN A 7 0.27 1.08 -9.23
CA GLN A 7 1.23 0.01 -9.48
C GLN A 7 1.07 -1.06 -8.41
N VAL A 8 0.66 -2.26 -8.79
CA VAL A 8 0.58 -3.40 -7.88
C VAL A 8 1.99 -3.92 -7.62
N ILE A 9 2.39 -3.95 -6.36
CA ILE A 9 3.65 -4.56 -5.92
C ILE A 9 3.43 -6.06 -5.74
N ASP A 10 2.34 -6.42 -5.06
CA ASP A 10 2.01 -7.79 -4.75
C ASP A 10 0.50 -7.98 -4.55
N TRP A 11 0.04 -9.20 -4.82
CA TRP A 11 -1.35 -9.63 -4.63
C TRP A 11 -1.35 -11.08 -4.15
N TYR A 12 -1.80 -11.28 -2.90
CA TYR A 12 -2.11 -12.59 -2.35
C TYR A 12 -3.55 -12.60 -1.81
N ASP A 13 -4.36 -13.60 -2.12
CA ASP A 13 -5.71 -13.79 -1.56
C ASP A 13 -6.58 -12.49 -1.52
N ASP A 14 -6.55 -11.72 -2.61
CA ASP A 14 -7.22 -10.41 -2.74
C ASP A 14 -6.72 -9.27 -1.84
N ILE A 15 -5.66 -9.53 -1.07
CA ILE A 15 -4.84 -8.53 -0.39
C ILE A 15 -3.87 -7.94 -1.41
N ILE A 16 -4.10 -6.68 -1.75
CA ILE A 16 -3.30 -5.95 -2.73
C ILE A 16 -2.38 -4.98 -1.98
N THR A 17 -1.07 -5.14 -2.19
CA THR A 17 -0.08 -4.12 -1.86
C THR A 17 0.25 -3.34 -3.12
N SER A 18 0.11 -2.02 -3.08
CA SER A 18 0.30 -1.17 -4.26
C SER A 18 0.88 0.19 -3.92
N ILE A 19 1.50 0.81 -4.91
CA ILE A 19 1.85 2.23 -4.89
C ILE A 19 0.79 3.00 -5.66
N VAL A 20 0.24 4.02 -5.02
CA VAL A 20 -0.82 4.86 -5.58
C VAL A 20 -0.40 6.32 -5.52
N SER A 21 -0.56 7.03 -6.64
CA SER A 21 -0.28 8.45 -6.75
C SER A 21 -1.56 9.25 -6.99
N PHE A 22 -1.62 10.43 -6.38
CA PHE A 22 -2.67 11.43 -6.51
C PHE A 22 -2.00 12.78 -6.72
N GLU A 23 -2.02 13.31 -7.94
CA GLU A 23 -1.38 14.59 -8.24
C GLU A 23 0.07 14.64 -7.69
N ASN A 24 0.28 15.33 -6.56
CA ASN A 24 1.57 15.51 -5.89
C ASN A 24 1.82 14.61 -4.66
N ASN A 25 0.92 13.67 -4.36
CA ASN A 25 1.02 12.80 -3.18
C ASN A 25 1.11 11.33 -3.58
N ILE A 26 1.91 10.56 -2.82
CA ILE A 26 2.19 9.17 -3.11
C ILE A 26 2.01 8.34 -1.84
N TYR A 27 1.42 7.16 -1.99
CA TYR A 27 1.05 6.30 -0.88
C TYR A 27 1.38 4.84 -1.18
N ILE A 28 1.77 4.11 -0.13
CA ILE A 28 1.72 2.65 -0.10
C ILE A 28 0.33 2.26 0.40
N PHE A 29 -0.41 1.54 -0.42
CA PHE A 29 -1.71 0.97 -0.08
C PHE A 29 -1.50 -0.50 0.27
N ASN A 30 -2.00 -0.91 1.42
CA ASN A 30 -2.06 -2.32 1.80
C ASN A 30 -3.50 -2.67 2.21
N CYS A 31 -4.11 -3.64 1.54
CA CYS A 31 -5.40 -4.16 1.98
C CYS A 31 -5.22 -4.90 3.31
N ILE A 32 -5.95 -4.51 4.35
CA ILE A 32 -5.87 -5.15 5.68
C ILE A 32 -7.13 -5.91 6.06
N HIS A 33 -8.22 -5.70 5.31
CA HIS A 33 -9.48 -6.39 5.52
C HIS A 33 -10.27 -6.43 4.22
N LYS A 34 -10.94 -7.55 3.96
CA LYS A 34 -11.95 -7.71 2.92
C LYS A 34 -13.20 -8.27 3.56
N ASN A 35 -14.32 -7.60 3.36
CA ASN A 35 -15.62 -8.13 3.67
C ASN A 35 -16.04 -9.11 2.54
N PHE A 36 -16.19 -10.38 2.87
CA PHE A 36 -16.53 -11.43 1.89
C PHE A 36 -18.01 -11.40 1.47
N ILE A 37 -18.86 -10.65 2.18
CA ILE A 37 -20.29 -10.57 1.87
C ILE A 37 -20.54 -9.57 0.74
N ASP A 38 -19.92 -8.39 0.79
CA ASP A 38 -20.14 -7.29 -0.15
C ASP A 38 -18.91 -6.93 -0.99
N GLY A 39 -17.76 -7.54 -0.72
CA GLY A 39 -16.51 -7.31 -1.45
C GLY A 39 -15.77 -6.04 -1.05
N LEU A 40 -16.26 -5.25 -0.07
CA LEU A 40 -15.59 -4.04 0.39
C LEU A 40 -14.23 -4.36 0.99
N LYS A 41 -13.22 -3.58 0.59
CA LYS A 41 -11.84 -3.68 1.06
C LYS A 41 -11.49 -2.46 1.88
N THR A 42 -10.87 -2.69 3.03
CA THR A 42 -10.24 -1.64 3.83
C THR A 42 -8.75 -1.62 3.53
N TYR A 43 -8.29 -0.51 2.98
CA TYR A 43 -6.89 -0.23 2.72
C TYR A 43 -6.30 0.63 3.82
N TYR A 44 -5.13 0.21 4.29
CA TYR A 44 -4.22 0.98 5.12
C TYR A 44 -3.24 1.71 4.21
N CYS A 45 -3.30 3.04 4.21
CA CYS A 45 -2.62 3.88 3.25
C CYS A 45 -1.55 4.71 3.98
N VAL A 46 -0.28 4.50 3.64
CA VAL A 46 0.85 5.24 4.22
C VAL A 46 1.45 6.17 3.20
N LYS A 47 1.38 7.48 3.46
CA LYS A 47 1.99 8.53 2.65
C LYS A 47 3.52 8.41 2.69
N ILE A 48 4.15 8.49 1.52
CA ILE A 48 5.60 8.45 1.34
C ILE A 48 6.09 9.67 0.57
N ASP A 49 7.41 9.91 0.60
CA ASP A 49 8.08 10.96 -0.17
C ASP A 49 8.53 10.48 -1.56
N ASP A 50 8.91 11.43 -2.41
CA ASP A 50 9.35 11.16 -3.79
C ASP A 50 10.61 10.29 -3.86
N GLU A 51 11.51 10.40 -2.88
CA GLU A 51 12.72 9.58 -2.81
C GLU A 51 12.36 8.12 -2.55
N SER A 52 11.52 7.87 -1.55
CA SER A 52 10.96 6.55 -1.24
C SER A 52 10.22 5.97 -2.44
N PHE A 53 9.44 6.80 -3.14
CA PHE A 53 8.74 6.38 -4.37
C PHE A 53 9.71 5.93 -5.46
N LYS A 54 10.78 6.69 -5.72
CA LYS A 54 11.80 6.31 -6.70
C LYS A 54 12.48 4.99 -6.32
N GLN A 55 12.81 4.82 -5.04
CA GLN A 55 13.43 3.57 -4.56
C GLN A 55 12.51 2.37 -4.77
N ILE A 56 11.22 2.48 -4.41
CA ILE A 56 10.23 1.42 -4.65
C ILE A 56 10.01 1.22 -6.16
N GLY A 57 9.97 2.28 -6.95
CA GLY A 57 9.86 2.25 -8.42
C GLY A 57 10.95 1.38 -9.07
N ASN A 58 12.21 1.59 -8.69
CA ASN A 58 13.33 0.79 -9.18
C ASN A 58 13.25 -0.70 -8.76
N ILE A 59 12.56 -0.98 -7.64
CA ILE A 59 12.36 -2.32 -7.12
C ILE A 59 11.25 -3.05 -7.88
N ILE A 60 10.10 -2.40 -8.14
CA ILE A 60 8.95 -3.00 -8.84
C ILE A 60 9.20 -3.23 -10.34
N GLU A 61 10.19 -2.56 -10.93
CA GLU A 61 10.62 -2.82 -12.31
C GLU A 61 11.37 -4.14 -12.46
N LYS A 62 11.77 -4.77 -11.34
CA LYS A 62 12.42 -6.08 -11.35
C LYS A 62 11.39 -7.17 -11.66
N LYS A 63 11.81 -8.20 -12.40
CA LYS A 63 10.99 -9.37 -12.70
C LYS A 63 10.56 -10.17 -11.46
N SER A 64 11.36 -10.11 -10.39
CA SER A 64 11.13 -10.83 -9.14
C SER A 64 11.74 -10.07 -7.97
N LEU A 65 10.98 -9.94 -6.88
CA LEU A 65 11.39 -9.24 -5.67
C LEU A 65 12.20 -10.16 -4.75
N THR A 66 13.38 -9.72 -4.32
CA THR A 66 14.24 -10.46 -3.39
C THR A 66 14.00 -10.05 -1.93
N LYS A 67 14.72 -10.69 -0.98
CA LYS A 67 14.62 -10.35 0.45
C LYS A 67 15.04 -8.94 0.72
N ILE A 68 16.09 -8.54 0.03
CA ILE A 68 16.68 -7.22 0.16
C ILE A 68 15.67 -6.18 -0.35
N ASP A 69 14.96 -6.48 -1.43
CA ASP A 69 13.91 -5.60 -1.97
C ASP A 69 12.76 -5.41 -0.98
N TRP A 70 12.24 -6.52 -0.43
CA TRP A 70 11.18 -6.47 0.58
C TRP A 70 11.63 -5.79 1.87
N ASN A 71 12.88 -5.97 2.29
CA ASN A 71 13.44 -5.26 3.44
C ASN A 71 13.47 -3.74 3.20
N VAL A 72 13.80 -3.29 1.99
CA VAL A 72 13.77 -1.85 1.65
C VAL A 72 12.33 -1.32 1.69
N ILE A 73 11.37 -2.03 1.09
CA ILE A 73 9.95 -1.65 1.13
C ILE A 73 9.45 -1.57 2.59
N ASN A 74 9.74 -2.59 3.40
CA ASN A 74 9.39 -2.63 4.82
C ASN A 74 10.02 -1.49 5.62
N MET A 75 11.29 -1.16 5.36
CA MET A 75 11.98 -0.05 6.01
C MET A 75 11.31 1.28 5.67
N ILE A 76 11.00 1.53 4.38
CA ILE A 76 10.30 2.73 3.92
C ILE A 76 8.92 2.83 4.58
N PHE A 77 8.17 1.73 4.61
CA PHE A 77 6.85 1.68 5.22
C PHE A 77 6.93 2.02 6.71
N LYS A 78 7.78 1.32 7.48
CA LYS A 78 7.97 1.52 8.92
C LYS A 78 8.38 2.95 9.26
N LYS A 79 9.30 3.55 8.48
CA LYS A 79 9.72 4.96 8.63
C LYS A 79 8.56 5.95 8.50
N ASN A 80 7.59 5.64 7.64
CA ASN A 80 6.47 6.52 7.33
C ASN A 80 5.19 6.18 8.11
N ASN A 81 5.12 5.03 8.79
CA ASN A 81 3.95 4.56 9.52
C ASN A 81 3.77 5.29 10.87
N LYS A 82 3.32 6.54 10.83
CA LYS A 82 3.14 7.43 11.99
C LYS A 82 1.92 8.34 11.85
N ASN A 83 1.44 8.88 12.97
CA ASN A 83 0.15 9.58 13.20
C ASN A 83 -0.26 10.75 12.25
N ASN A 84 0.53 11.08 11.23
CA ASN A 84 0.18 12.09 10.22
C ASN A 84 0.28 11.60 8.77
N ASN A 85 0.81 10.39 8.58
CA ASN A 85 1.06 9.81 7.27
C ASN A 85 0.13 8.62 7.00
N VAL A 86 -0.70 8.23 7.96
CA VAL A 86 -1.56 7.05 7.88
C VAL A 86 -3.01 7.46 7.63
N PHE A 87 -3.63 6.78 6.68
CA PHE A 87 -5.01 6.97 6.27
C PHE A 87 -5.67 5.61 6.05
N LEU A 88 -6.99 5.59 6.11
CA LEU A 88 -7.80 4.44 5.76
C LEU A 88 -8.69 4.77 4.55
N LEU A 89 -8.93 3.77 3.72
CA LEU A 89 -9.83 3.85 2.59
C LEU A 89 -10.70 2.59 2.53
N ASN A 90 -12.02 2.76 2.45
CA ASN A 90 -12.95 1.66 2.21
C ASN A 90 -13.46 1.75 0.78
N ILE A 91 -13.22 0.72 -0.02
CA ILE A 91 -13.63 0.71 -1.43
C ILE A 91 -13.80 -0.71 -1.96
N ASP A 92 -14.63 -0.87 -2.99
CA ASP A 92 -14.86 -2.13 -3.69
C ASP A 92 -13.72 -2.47 -4.67
N SER A 93 -13.21 -1.46 -5.37
CA SER A 93 -12.22 -1.62 -6.44
C SER A 93 -11.22 -0.45 -6.48
N LEU A 94 -10.02 -0.70 -6.99
CA LEU A 94 -8.95 0.30 -7.08
C LEU A 94 -8.47 0.38 -8.52
N PHE A 95 -8.63 1.54 -9.17
CA PHE A 95 -8.25 1.76 -10.57
C PHE A 95 -7.89 3.23 -10.85
N VAL A 96 -7.14 3.47 -11.93
CA VAL A 96 -6.74 4.83 -12.34
C VAL A 96 -7.97 5.62 -12.80
N GLY A 97 -8.07 6.89 -12.37
CA GLY A 97 -9.22 7.75 -12.63
C GLY A 97 -10.31 7.69 -11.56
N LEU A 98 -10.19 6.78 -10.60
CA LEU A 98 -11.10 6.69 -9.46
C LEU A 98 -10.91 7.89 -8.51
N ASP A 99 -12.02 8.52 -8.13
CA ASP A 99 -12.03 9.55 -7.10
C ASP A 99 -12.20 8.90 -5.73
N ILE A 100 -11.28 9.19 -4.81
CA ILE A 100 -11.27 8.63 -3.46
C ILE A 100 -11.31 9.71 -2.38
N VAL A 101 -11.81 9.33 -1.22
CA VAL A 101 -11.81 10.14 0.00
C VAL A 101 -11.21 9.30 1.13
N PHE A 102 -10.15 9.80 1.75
CA PHE A 102 -9.52 9.15 2.90
C PHE A 102 -10.20 9.52 4.22
N SER A 103 -10.19 8.59 5.17
CA SER A 103 -10.27 8.93 6.59
C SER A 103 -8.86 8.95 7.19
N LYS A 104 -8.54 9.99 7.97
CA LYS A 104 -7.27 10.04 8.70
C LYS A 104 -7.30 9.00 9.82
N ALA A 105 -6.28 8.17 9.92
CA ALA A 105 -6.16 7.20 11.00
C ALA A 105 -5.89 7.92 12.33
N GLY A 106 -6.54 7.46 13.40
CA GLY A 106 -6.22 7.85 14.76
C GLY A 106 -4.98 7.12 15.28
N SER A 107 -4.51 7.52 16.46
CA SER A 107 -3.35 6.88 17.11
C SER A 107 -3.56 5.41 17.44
N SER A 108 -4.80 5.03 17.75
CA SER A 108 -5.21 3.65 18.01
C SER A 108 -5.21 2.76 16.76
N ASP A 109 -5.28 3.38 15.58
CA ASP A 109 -5.45 2.65 14.32
C ASP A 109 -4.10 2.35 13.67
N ILE A 110 -3.00 2.89 14.22
CA ILE A 110 -1.65 2.62 13.75
C ILE A 110 -1.27 1.20 14.16
N ILE A 111 -1.16 0.34 13.16
CA ILE A 111 -0.75 -1.05 13.32
C ILE A 111 0.63 -1.28 12.71
N SER A 112 1.37 -2.25 13.24
CA SER A 112 2.61 -2.72 12.63
C SER A 112 2.28 -3.69 11.51
N ILE A 113 2.67 -3.35 10.28
CA ILE A 113 2.56 -4.23 9.11
C ILE A 113 3.97 -4.54 8.64
N GLU A 114 4.22 -5.81 8.33
CA GLU A 114 5.43 -6.29 7.69
C GLU A 114 5.03 -7.06 6.45
N PHE A 115 5.46 -6.59 5.29
CA PHE A 115 5.18 -7.23 4.02
C PHE A 115 6.02 -8.50 3.89
N PRO A 116 5.41 -9.60 3.40
CA PRO A 116 6.07 -10.89 3.35
C PRO A 116 7.27 -10.86 2.40
N PHE A 117 8.30 -11.60 2.79
CA PHE A 117 9.39 -11.97 1.90
C PHE A 117 9.04 -13.33 1.26
N ASP A 118 8.38 -13.28 0.10
CA ASP A 118 7.95 -14.45 -0.70
C ASP A 118 6.79 -15.28 -0.10
N ILE A 119 5.76 -15.45 -0.93
CA ILE A 119 4.43 -16.01 -0.63
C ILE A 119 4.41 -17.53 -0.84
N SER A 120 5.52 -18.10 -1.31
CA SER A 120 5.69 -19.54 -1.54
C SER A 120 5.65 -20.42 -0.28
N ASN A 121 5.55 -19.83 0.92
CA ASN A 121 5.50 -20.55 2.21
C ASN A 121 4.18 -20.43 2.98
N LEU A 122 3.08 -20.03 2.33
CA LEU A 122 1.73 -20.06 2.94
C LEU A 122 0.89 -21.27 2.50
N TYR A 123 1.50 -22.26 1.83
CA TYR A 123 0.89 -23.57 1.55
C TYR A 123 1.55 -24.68 2.37
#